data_AF-A0A2X3IRD9-F1
#
_entry.id   AF-A0A2X3IRD9-F1
#
_cell.length_a   1.000
_cell.length_b   1.000
_cell.length_c   1.000
_cell.angle_alpha   90.00
_cell.angle_beta   90.00
_cell.angle_gamma   90.00
#
_symmetry.space_group_name_H-M   'P 1'
#
loop_
_entity.id
_entity.type
_entity.pdbx_description
1 polymer ?
#
loop_
_entity_poly.entity_id
_entity_poly.type
_entity_poly.pdbx_seq_one_letter_code
_entity_poly.pdbx_strand_id
1 'polypeptide(L)'
;MTGRLDSEVIIIGGGATGAGIARDCARRGLRTLLIERHDIATGATGRNHGLLHSGARYAVTDNESARECISENRILRRIARHCIEPTNGCLSPCLKMTWHGSKPLSTPVSRLA
;
A
#
# COMPACT_ATOMS: atom_id res chain seq x y z
N MET A 1 16.85 26.42 15.39
CA MET A 1 16.05 25.37 16.06
C MET A 1 16.29 24.05 15.35
N THR A 2 17.33 23.30 15.71
CA THR A 2 17.55 21.94 15.22
C THR A 2 16.76 20.99 16.12
N GLY A 3 15.50 20.73 15.76
CA GLY A 3 14.68 19.74 16.44
C GLY A 3 15.26 18.35 16.22
N ARG A 4 15.71 17.69 17.28
CA ARG A 4 16.19 16.30 17.21
C ARG A 4 14.99 15.41 16.90
N LEU A 5 14.98 14.82 15.71
CA LEU A 5 13.97 13.84 15.33
C LEU A 5 14.31 12.53 16.03
N ASP A 6 13.54 12.20 17.06
CA ASP A 6 13.76 11.01 17.87
C ASP A 6 13.00 9.83 17.25
N SER A 7 13.44 9.45 16.04
CA SER A 7 12.86 8.36 15.23
C SER A 7 13.83 7.19 15.16
N GLU A 8 13.33 5.98 15.35
CA GLU A 8 14.11 4.75 15.22
C GLU A 8 14.22 4.31 13.76
N VAL A 9 13.21 4.62 12.96
CA VAL A 9 13.15 4.29 11.53
C VAL A 9 12.72 5.51 10.75
N ILE A 10 13.48 5.84 9.71
CA ILE A 10 13.15 6.89 8.74
C ILE A 10 12.89 6.24 7.39
N ILE A 11 11.72 6.50 6.82
CA ILE A 11 11.27 5.97 5.53
C ILE A 11 11.19 7.13 4.55
N ILE A 12 11.87 7.00 3.41
CA ILE A 12 11.88 8.01 2.35
C ILE A 12 11.04 7.49 1.19
N GLY A 13 9.94 8.18 0.89
CA GLY A 13 8.99 7.86 -0.17
C GLY A 13 7.64 7.36 0.38
N GLY A 14 6.59 8.11 0.11
CA GLY A 14 5.19 7.85 0.48
C GLY A 14 4.39 7.10 -0.57
N GLY A 15 5.02 6.19 -1.32
CA GLY A 15 4.32 5.24 -2.20
C GLY A 15 3.73 4.06 -1.42
N ALA A 16 3.11 3.12 -2.13
CA ALA A 16 2.53 1.91 -1.51
C ALA A 16 3.55 1.14 -0.66
N THR A 17 4.79 0.99 -1.14
CA THR A 17 5.87 0.32 -0.41
C THR A 17 6.22 1.03 0.89
N GLY A 18 6.48 2.34 0.83
CA GLY A 18 6.83 3.12 2.02
C GLY A 18 5.70 3.17 3.04
N ALA A 19 4.45 3.32 2.58
CA ALA A 19 3.27 3.26 3.44
C ALA A 19 3.10 1.87 4.10
N GLY A 20 3.36 0.79 3.36
CA GLY A 20 3.33 -0.58 3.88
C GLY A 20 4.38 -0.82 4.97
N ILE A 21 5.61 -0.37 4.74
CA ILE A 21 6.71 -0.45 5.71
C ILE A 21 6.37 0.40 6.94
N ALA A 22 5.89 1.63 6.76
CA ALA A 22 5.51 2.50 7.87
C ALA A 22 4.42 1.87 8.74
N ARG A 23 3.43 1.23 8.12
CA ARG A 23 2.39 0.49 8.83
C ARG A 23 2.96 -0.70 9.61
N ASP A 24 3.88 -1.46 9.03
CA ASP A 24 4.50 -2.59 9.72
C ASP A 24 5.33 -2.12 10.93
N CYS A 25 6.18 -1.11 10.75
CA CYS A 25 6.97 -0.52 11.83
C CYS A 25 6.09 0.05 12.95
N ALA A 26 5.00 0.75 12.60
CA ALA A 26 4.04 1.27 13.57
C ALA A 26 3.34 0.15 14.36
N ARG A 27 2.95 -0.95 13.69
CA ARG A 27 2.36 -2.13 14.36
C ARG A 27 3.33 -2.85 15.30
N ARG A 28 4.64 -2.70 15.08
CA ARG A 28 5.70 -3.21 15.96
C ARG A 28 6.05 -2.23 17.09
N GLY A 29 5.42 -1.06 17.16
CA GLY A 29 5.66 -0.05 18.19
C GLY A 29 6.88 0.83 17.95
N LEU A 30 7.46 0.80 16.75
CA LEU A 30 8.66 1.59 16.42
C LEU A 30 8.29 3.04 16.12
N ARG A 31 9.08 3.99 16.63
CA ARG A 31 8.95 5.41 16.29
C ARG A 31 9.41 5.65 14.85
N THR A 32 8.43 5.74 13.96
CA THR A 32 8.67 5.74 12.51
C THR A 32 8.33 7.10 11.91
N LEU A 33 9.25 7.66 11.13
CA LEU A 33 9.06 8.90 10.37
C LEU A 33 9.04 8.58 8.87
N LEU A 34 7.90 8.83 8.21
CA LEU A 34 7.79 8.74 6.75
C LEU A 34 7.86 10.15 6.14
N ILE A 35 8.72 10.32 5.13
CA ILE A 35 8.92 11.58 4.43
C ILE A 35 8.64 11.38 2.95
N GLU A 36 7.77 12.20 2.38
CA GLU A 36 7.47 12.24 0.95
C GLU A 36 7.71 13.66 0.42
N ARG A 37 8.25 13.77 -0.80
CA ARG A 37 8.53 15.05 -1.45
C ARG A 37 7.24 15.75 -1.89
N HIS A 38 6.27 14.99 -2.35
CA HIS A 38 4.97 15.48 -2.82
C HIS A 38 3.85 15.06 -1.86
N ASP A 39 2.67 14.72 -2.39
CA ASP A 39 1.61 14.09 -1.62
C ASP A 39 1.76 12.55 -1.66
N ILE A 40 1.14 11.87 -0.70
CA ILE A 40 1.11 10.41 -0.62
C ILE A 40 0.60 9.82 -1.94
N ALA A 41 1.21 8.71 -2.36
CA ALA A 41 0.88 8.00 -3.60
C ALA A 41 1.05 8.79 -4.92
N THR A 42 1.66 9.98 -4.94
CA THR A 42 1.83 10.77 -6.19
C THR A 42 2.69 10.09 -7.28
N GLY A 43 3.59 9.18 -6.88
CA GLY A 43 4.52 8.48 -7.78
C GLY A 43 3.87 7.36 -8.60
N ALA A 44 4.62 6.26 -8.81
CA ALA A 44 4.12 5.09 -9.54
C ALA A 44 2.81 4.51 -8.95
N THR A 45 2.65 4.60 -7.63
CA THR A 45 1.45 4.12 -6.92
C THR A 45 0.16 4.80 -7.37
N GLY A 46 0.16 6.11 -7.65
CA GLY A 46 -1.02 6.83 -8.11
C GLY A 46 -1.20 6.82 -9.63
N ARG A 47 -0.21 6.29 -10.37
CA ARG A 47 -0.20 6.18 -11.84
C ARG A 47 -0.31 4.73 -12.31
N ASN A 48 -0.98 3.88 -11.54
CA ASN A 48 -1.28 2.51 -11.93
C ASN A 48 -2.70 2.40 -12.51
N HIS A 49 -3.05 1.23 -13.06
CA HIS A 49 -4.39 0.97 -13.58
C HIS A 49 -5.47 0.85 -12.49
N GLY A 50 -5.12 0.97 -11.21
CA GLY A 50 -6.03 0.77 -10.09
C GLY A 50 -6.51 -0.68 -9.96
N LEU A 51 -5.75 -1.65 -10.49
CA LEU A 51 -6.13 -3.08 -10.47
C LEU A 51 -5.23 -3.89 -9.56
N LEU A 52 -5.83 -4.61 -8.61
CA LEU A 52 -5.18 -5.68 -7.86
C LEU A 52 -5.45 -7.01 -8.56
N HIS A 53 -4.50 -7.45 -9.39
CA HIS A 53 -4.63 -8.67 -10.17
C HIS A 53 -4.37 -9.93 -9.33
N SER A 54 -4.80 -11.08 -9.83
CA SER A 54 -4.53 -12.39 -9.22
C SER A 54 -3.14 -12.94 -9.53
N GLY A 55 -2.43 -12.37 -10.51
CA GLY A 55 -1.15 -12.89 -10.99
C GLY A 55 -1.29 -13.96 -12.08
N ALA A 56 -2.49 -14.14 -12.65
CA ALA A 56 -2.75 -15.14 -13.70
C ALA A 56 -1.80 -15.06 -14.89
N ARG A 57 -1.38 -13.84 -15.28
CA ARG A 57 -0.37 -13.63 -16.34
C ARG A 57 0.96 -14.31 -16.03
N TYR A 58 1.35 -14.35 -14.76
CA TYR A 58 2.62 -14.90 -14.32
C TYR A 58 2.56 -16.43 -14.15
N ALA A 59 1.38 -17.04 -14.04
CA ALA A 59 1.25 -18.47 -13.73
C ALA A 59 2.01 -19.41 -14.69
N VAL A 60 2.22 -19.00 -15.94
CA VAL A 60 2.93 -19.78 -16.96
C VAL A 60 4.41 -19.45 -17.08
N THR A 61 4.82 -18.22 -16.73
CA THR A 61 6.22 -17.75 -16.87
C THR A 61 6.98 -17.75 -15.56
N ASP A 62 6.30 -17.45 -14.46
CA ASP A 62 6.85 -17.29 -13.12
C ASP A 62 5.81 -17.72 -12.07
N ASN A 63 5.92 -18.99 -11.72
CA ASN A 63 5.02 -19.67 -10.80
C ASN A 63 5.16 -19.19 -9.34
N GLU A 64 6.31 -18.63 -8.96
CA GLU A 64 6.53 -18.09 -7.62
C GLU A 64 5.79 -16.77 -7.48
N SER A 65 6.06 -15.82 -8.39
CA SER A 65 5.37 -14.52 -8.42
C SER A 65 3.85 -14.67 -8.51
N ALA A 66 3.35 -15.64 -9.27
CA ALA A 66 1.91 -15.91 -9.36
C ALA A 66 1.30 -16.34 -8.01
N ARG A 67 2.01 -17.19 -7.25
CA ARG A 67 1.57 -17.64 -5.91
C ARG A 67 1.62 -16.52 -4.89
N GLU A 68 2.68 -15.71 -4.90
CA GLU A 68 2.79 -14.55 -4.02
C GLU A 68 1.69 -13.53 -4.30
N CYS A 69 1.42 -13.22 -5.58
CA CYS A 69 0.36 -12.31 -5.98
C CYS A 69 -1.01 -12.71 -5.44
N ILE A 70 -1.41 -13.98 -5.60
CA ILE A 70 -2.72 -14.42 -5.12
C ILE A 70 -2.79 -14.49 -3.59
N SER A 71 -1.68 -14.84 -2.94
CA SER A 71 -1.57 -14.84 -1.48
C SER A 71 -1.76 -13.42 -0.92
N GLU A 72 -1.00 -12.47 -1.44
CA GLU A 72 -1.03 -11.06 -0.99
C GLU A 72 -2.37 -10.40 -1.36
N ASN A 73 -2.96 -10.73 -2.49
CA ASN A 73 -4.30 -10.26 -2.87
C ASN A 73 -5.35 -10.60 -1.80
N ARG A 74 -5.31 -11.84 -1.26
CA ARG A 74 -6.22 -12.27 -0.18
C ARG A 74 -5.95 -11.53 1.13
N ILE A 75 -4.68 -11.24 1.42
CA ILE A 75 -4.27 -10.48 2.62
C ILE A 75 -4.76 -9.04 2.51
N LEU A 76 -4.50 -8.36 1.40
CA LEU A 76 -4.92 -6.97 1.16
C LEU A 76 -6.44 -6.82 1.19
N ARG A 77 -7.19 -7.78 0.65
CA ARG A 77 -8.66 -7.82 0.79
C ARG A 77 -9.12 -7.85 2.24
N ARG A 78 -8.38 -8.53 3.12
CA ARG A 78 -8.72 -8.58 4.55
C ARG A 78 -8.38 -7.28 5.26
N ILE A 79 -7.22 -6.70 4.95
CA ILE A 79 -6.71 -5.49 5.60
C ILE A 79 -7.46 -4.23 5.14
N ALA A 80 -7.67 -4.07 3.83
CA ALA A 80 -8.20 -2.87 3.20
C ALA A 80 -9.48 -3.15 2.40
N ARG A 81 -10.38 -3.96 2.97
CA ARG A 81 -11.64 -4.37 2.30
C ARG A 81 -12.47 -3.20 1.76
N HIS A 82 -12.38 -2.04 2.41
CA HIS A 82 -13.15 -0.84 2.08
C HIS A 82 -12.55 -0.05 0.90
N CYS A 83 -11.31 -0.33 0.51
CA CYS A 83 -10.64 0.27 -0.64
C CYS A 83 -10.63 -0.64 -1.87
N ILE A 84 -11.25 -1.83 -1.78
CA ILE A 84 -11.10 -2.90 -2.76
C ILE A 84 -12.48 -3.39 -3.19
N GLU A 85 -12.81 -3.16 -4.45
CA GLU A 85 -14.08 -3.54 -5.04
C GLU A 85 -13.94 -4.78 -5.93
N PRO A 86 -14.84 -5.77 -5.82
CA PRO A 86 -14.89 -6.91 -6.73
C PRO A 86 -15.19 -6.42 -8.15
N THR A 87 -14.31 -6.77 -9.10
CA THR A 87 -14.61 -6.60 -10.53
C THR A 87 -15.07 -7.93 -11.13
N ASN A 88 -16.08 -7.87 -12.00
CA ASN A 88 -16.71 -9.04 -12.65
C ASN A 88 -15.85 -9.65 -13.78
N GLY A 89 -14.51 -9.62 -13.64
CA GLY A 89 -13.60 -10.16 -14.65
C GLY A 89 -13.70 -11.68 -14.76
N CYS A 90 -13.91 -12.18 -15.99
CA CYS A 90 -14.16 -13.60 -16.28
C CYS A 90 -12.97 -14.56 -16.08
N LEU A 91 -11.75 -14.05 -15.83
CA LEU A 91 -10.51 -14.83 -15.89
C LEU A 91 -9.63 -14.72 -14.64
N SER A 92 -10.25 -14.67 -13.44
CA SER A 92 -9.66 -14.55 -12.09
C SER A 92 -9.93 -13.17 -11.48
N PRO A 93 -10.16 -13.05 -10.16
CA PRO A 93 -10.74 -11.84 -9.59
C PRO A 93 -9.69 -10.73 -9.48
N CYS A 94 -9.50 -10.02 -10.59
CA CYS A 94 -9.00 -8.66 -10.57
C CYS A 94 -9.95 -7.83 -9.69
N LEU A 95 -9.40 -6.87 -8.97
CA LEU A 95 -10.16 -5.95 -8.13
C LEU A 95 -9.82 -4.53 -8.49
N LYS A 96 -10.81 -3.66 -8.41
CA LYS A 96 -10.56 -2.23 -8.48
C LYS A 96 -10.15 -1.74 -7.09
N MET A 97 -8.98 -1.13 -7.01
CA MET A 97 -8.58 -0.35 -5.85
C MET A 97 -9.07 1.08 -6.04
N THR A 98 -9.91 1.56 -5.13
CA THR A 98 -10.36 2.95 -5.07
C THR A 98 -9.56 3.69 -4.02
N TRP A 99 -8.64 4.56 -4.46
CA TRP A 99 -7.92 5.46 -3.57
C TRP A 99 -8.72 6.76 -3.43
N HIS A 100 -9.22 7.05 -2.22
CA HIS A 100 -9.92 8.29 -1.92
C HIS A 100 -8.91 9.41 -1.63
N GLY A 101 -8.29 9.89 -2.71
CA GLY A 101 -7.17 10.83 -2.67
C GLY A 101 -7.48 12.32 -2.65
N SER A 102 -8.66 12.74 -2.19
CA SER A 102 -9.07 14.14 -2.30
C SER A 102 -9.57 14.77 -1.00
N LYS A 103 -9.37 14.12 0.16
CA LYS A 103 -9.49 14.80 1.45
C LYS A 103 -8.11 14.94 2.09
N PRO A 104 -7.67 16.16 2.45
CA PRO A 104 -6.44 16.33 3.21
C PRO A 104 -6.58 15.53 4.51
N LEU A 105 -5.70 14.55 4.71
CA LEU A 105 -5.58 13.85 5.98
C LEU A 105 -5.00 14.83 6.99
N SER A 106 -5.88 15.52 7.71
CA SER A 106 -5.56 16.31 8.91
C SER A 106 -5.23 15.41 10.12
N THR A 107 -5.14 14.09 9.92
CA THR A 107 -4.88 13.14 11.01
C THR A 107 -3.40 12.74 10.99
N PRO A 108 -2.63 13.02 12.06
CA PRO A 108 -1.26 12.57 12.15
C PRO A 108 -1.20 11.04 12.07
N VAL A 109 -0.16 10.52 11.40
CA VAL A 109 0.09 9.09 11.15
C VAL A 109 0.16 8.27 12.46
N SER A 110 0.29 8.92 13.62
CA SER A 110 0.19 8.31 14.95
C SER A 110 -1.14 7.64 15.29
N ARG A 111 -2.19 7.81 14.47
CA ARG A 111 -3.53 7.24 14.70
C ARG A 111 -3.95 6.11 13.75
N LEU A 112 -3.05 5.66 12.86
CA LEU A 112 -3.30 4.56 11.92
C LEU A 112 -2.73 3.20 12.40
N ALA A 113 -2.20 3.15 13.62
CA ALA A 113 -1.75 1.92 14.29
C ALA A 113 -2.90 1.20 14.99
#